data_AF-A0A1W1ULV9-F1
#
_entry.id   AF-A0A1W1ULV9-F1
#
_cell.length_a   1.000
_cell.length_b   1.000
_cell.length_c   1.000
_cell.angle_alpha   90.00
_cell.angle_beta   90.00
_cell.angle_gamma   90.00
#
_symmetry.space_group_name_H-M   'P 1'
#
loop_
_entity.id
_entity.type
_entity.pdbx_description
1 polymer ?
#
loop_
_entity_poly.entity_id
_entity_poly.type
_entity_poly.pdbx_seq_one_letter_code
_entity_poly.pdbx_strand_id
1 'polypeptide(L)'
;MDDQLRELVAFHQELTRFNGQLTDSLKDLERSHDAVNHLWQDSMRQAYDAQYTPLLQNVSQYVRREAPRYSEFLGMKIQHVRRYLHGG
;
A
#
# COMPACT_ATOMS: atom_id res chain seq x y z
N MET A 1 -27.56 -6.49 6.73
CA MET A 1 -26.59 -7.18 5.85
C MET A 1 -26.19 -6.30 4.66
N ASP A 2 -27.12 -5.55 4.04
CA ASP A 2 -26.76 -4.59 2.98
C ASP A 2 -25.87 -3.44 3.47
N ASP A 3 -26.05 -2.95 4.70
CA ASP A 3 -25.17 -1.94 5.29
C ASP A 3 -23.73 -2.46 5.45
N GLN A 4 -23.56 -3.72 5.84
CA GLN A 4 -22.25 -4.35 5.93
C GLN A 4 -21.60 -4.52 4.54
N LEU A 5 -22.40 -4.83 3.50
CA LEU A 5 -21.91 -4.85 2.12
C LEU A 5 -21.45 -3.44 1.68
N ARG A 6 -22.20 -2.40 2.04
CA ARG A 6 -21.84 -1.00 1.75
C ARG A 6 -20.54 -0.61 2.44
N GLU A 7 -20.38 -0.92 3.72
CA GLU A 7 -19.15 -0.68 4.48
C GLU A 7 -17.96 -1.44 3.88
N LEU A 8 -18.15 -2.70 3.49
CA LEU A 8 -17.09 -3.51 2.87
C LEU A 8 -16.63 -2.93 1.52
N VAL A 9 -17.58 -2.44 0.70
CA VAL A 9 -17.28 -1.76 -0.56
C VAL A 9 -16.53 -0.45 -0.32
N ALA A 10 -16.98 0.36 0.65
CA ALA A 10 -16.31 1.60 1.01
C ALA A 10 -14.89 1.34 1.51
N PHE A 11 -14.70 0.34 2.36
CA PHE A 11 -13.39 -0.06 2.85
C PHE A 11 -12.46 -0.52 1.72
N HIS A 12 -12.96 -1.32 0.77
CA HIS A 12 -12.18 -1.75 -0.39
C HIS A 12 -11.73 -0.57 -1.26
N GLN A 13 -12.60 0.43 -1.45
CA GLN A 13 -12.26 1.66 -2.18
C GLN A 13 -11.19 2.47 -1.45
N GLU A 14 -11.33 2.68 -0.14
CA GLU A 14 -10.35 3.41 0.66
C GLU A 14 -9.00 2.67 0.72
N LEU A 15 -9.01 1.33 0.85
CA LEU A 15 -7.78 0.54 0.80
C LEU A 15 -7.09 0.66 -0.56
N THR A 16 -7.86 0.64 -1.65
CA THR A 16 -7.30 0.83 -3.02
C THR A 16 -6.66 2.20 -3.16
N ARG A 17 -7.33 3.25 -2.66
CA ARG A 17 -6.79 4.62 -2.68
C ARG A 17 -5.52 4.74 -1.84
N PHE A 18 -5.55 4.20 -0.62
CA PHE A 18 -4.40 4.18 0.29
C PHE A 18 -3.19 3.49 -0.36
N ASN A 19 -3.40 2.30 -0.96
CA ASN A 19 -2.34 1.55 -1.63
C ASN A 19 -1.74 2.33 -2.81
N GLY A 20 -2.58 3.05 -3.58
CA GLY A 20 -2.12 3.94 -4.64
C GLY A 20 -1.26 5.08 -4.11
N GLN A 21 -1.75 5.80 -3.10
CA GLN A 21 -1.03 6.91 -2.46
C GLN A 21 0.29 6.47 -1.84
N LEU A 22 0.32 5.31 -1.18
CA LEU A 22 1.54 4.74 -0.61
C LEU A 22 2.56 4.38 -1.69
N THR A 23 2.10 3.80 -2.80
CA THR A 23 2.96 3.46 -3.94
C THR A 23 3.61 4.70 -4.54
N ASP A 24 2.83 5.77 -4.73
CA ASP A 24 3.35 7.02 -5.30
C ASP A 24 4.29 7.73 -4.33
N SER A 25 3.95 7.76 -3.04
CA SER A 25 4.82 8.30 -1.99
C SER A 25 6.16 7.56 -1.91
N LEU A 26 6.14 6.22 -2.07
CA LEU A 26 7.36 5.42 -2.08
C LEU A 26 8.26 5.77 -3.28
N LYS A 27 7.68 5.91 -4.48
CA LYS A 27 8.44 6.31 -5.69
C LYS A 27 9.02 7.71 -5.56
N ASP A 28 8.31 8.63 -4.93
CA ASP A 28 8.80 10.00 -4.70
C ASP A 28 9.93 10.02 -3.69
N LEU A 29 9.82 9.20 -2.64
CA LEU A 29 10.88 9.01 -1.65
C LEU A 29 12.14 8.38 -2.28
N GLU A 30 12.01 7.33 -3.09
CA GLU A 30 13.12 6.72 -3.84
C GLU A 30 13.81 7.74 -4.75
N ARG A 31 13.02 8.49 -5.55
CA ARG A 31 13.56 9.55 -6.41
C ARG A 31 14.31 10.63 -5.64
N SER A 32 13.77 11.05 -4.50
CA SER A 32 14.39 12.06 -3.66
C SER A 32 15.69 11.55 -3.03
N HIS A 33 15.70 10.28 -2.59
CA HIS A 33 16.89 9.62 -2.07
C HIS A 33 17.99 9.54 -3.15
N ASP A 34 17.68 9.05 -4.35
CA ASP A 34 18.65 8.91 -5.44
C ASP A 34 19.25 10.26 -5.87
N ALA A 35 18.42 11.32 -5.88
CA ALA A 35 18.84 12.67 -6.20
C ALA A 35 19.87 13.24 -5.20
N VAL A 36 19.86 12.82 -3.94
CA VAL A 36 20.82 13.30 -2.93
C VAL A 36 21.94 12.31 -2.63
N ASN A 37 21.75 11.02 -2.92
CA ASN A 37 22.67 9.93 -2.62
C ASN A 37 24.10 10.17 -3.15
N HIS A 38 24.22 10.75 -4.34
CA HIS A 38 25.52 11.02 -4.96
C HIS A 38 26.23 12.26 -4.38
N LEU A 39 25.48 13.18 -3.78
CA LEU A 39 26.00 14.43 -3.18
C LEU A 39 26.23 14.30 -1.68
N TRP A 40 25.58 13.32 -1.04
CA TRP A 40 25.60 13.14 0.40
C TRP A 40 26.47 11.94 0.78
N GLN A 41 27.65 12.21 1.36
CA GLN A 41 28.62 11.18 1.77
C GLN A 41 29.20 11.40 3.17
N ASP A 42 28.51 12.15 4.02
CA ASP A 42 28.97 12.42 5.39
C ASP A 42 28.50 11.34 6.38
N SER A 43 28.84 11.52 7.66
CA SER A 43 28.44 10.61 8.74
C SER A 43 26.94 10.64 9.04
N MET A 44 26.21 11.70 8.69
CA MET A 44 24.75 11.73 8.86
C MET A 44 24.06 10.78 7.87
N ARG A 45 24.62 10.61 6.68
CA ARG A 45 24.10 9.62 5.72
C ARG A 45 24.03 8.22 6.33
N GLN A 46 25.06 7.80 7.07
CA GLN A 46 25.08 6.46 7.65
C GLN A 46 23.91 6.24 8.65
N ALA A 47 23.59 7.26 9.44
CA ALA A 47 22.45 7.22 10.37
C ALA A 47 21.10 7.24 9.63
N TYR A 48 21.02 7.97 8.50
CA TYR A 48 19.86 7.98 7.63
C TYR A 48 19.65 6.62 6.95
N ASP A 49 20.70 6.03 6.35
CA ASP A 49 20.63 4.76 5.62
C ASP A 49 20.20 3.60 6.54
N ALA A 50 20.59 3.67 7.82
CA ALA A 50 20.18 2.72 8.85
C ALA A 50 18.65 2.73 9.13
N GLN A 51 17.98 3.87 8.92
CA GLN A 51 16.53 4.00 9.08
C GLN A 51 15.79 3.81 7.75
N TYR A 52 16.37 4.33 6.67
CA TYR A 52 15.80 4.29 5.33
C TYR A 52 15.70 2.87 4.78
N THR A 53 16.76 2.07 4.90
CA THR A 53 16.81 0.73 4.32
C THR A 53 15.72 -0.20 4.87
N PRO A 54 15.53 -0.32 6.20
CA PRO A 54 14.45 -1.15 6.75
C PRO A 54 13.05 -0.64 6.36
N LEU A 55 12.86 0.68 6.35
CA LEU A 55 11.58 1.29 5.93
C LEU A 55 11.27 0.91 4.47
N LEU A 56 12.24 1.11 3.57
CA LEU A 56 12.09 0.82 2.15
C LEU A 56 11.78 -0.66 1.92
N GLN A 57 12.48 -1.57 2.61
CA GLN A 57 12.23 -3.01 2.51
C GLN A 57 10.81 -3.38 2.96
N ASN A 58 10.39 -2.89 4.13
CA ASN A 58 9.07 -3.20 4.69
C ASN A 58 7.94 -2.67 3.81
N VAL A 59 8.03 -1.41 3.40
CA VAL A 59 6.99 -0.77 2.59
C VAL A 59 6.96 -1.36 1.17
N SER A 60 8.13 -1.63 0.58
CA SER A 60 8.19 -2.30 -0.74
C SER A 60 7.59 -3.70 -0.69
N GLN A 61 7.83 -4.47 0.38
CA GLN A 61 7.22 -5.77 0.55
C GLN A 61 5.70 -5.66 0.63
N TYR A 62 5.18 -4.75 1.45
CA TYR A 62 3.76 -4.51 1.58
C TYR A 62 3.12 -4.16 0.22
N VAL A 63 3.65 -3.15 -0.47
CA VAL A 63 3.14 -2.67 -1.76
C VAL A 63 3.16 -3.75 -2.82
N ARG A 64 4.24 -4.55 -2.90
CA ARG A 64 4.41 -5.55 -3.97
C ARG A 64 3.66 -6.85 -3.72
N ARG A 65 3.45 -7.25 -2.46
CA ARG A 65 2.91 -8.58 -2.12
C ARG A 65 1.60 -8.53 -1.37
N GLU A 66 1.50 -7.69 -0.35
CA GLU A 66 0.39 -7.74 0.61
C GLU A 66 -0.80 -6.91 0.13
N ALA A 67 -0.56 -5.68 -0.33
CA ALA A 67 -1.59 -4.79 -0.84
C ALA A 67 -2.44 -5.41 -1.99
N PRO A 68 -1.85 -6.05 -3.02
CA PRO A 68 -2.63 -6.73 -4.06
C PRO A 68 -3.47 -7.88 -3.49
N ARG A 69 -2.88 -8.72 -2.62
CA ARG A 69 -3.58 -9.87 -2.01
C ARG A 69 -4.77 -9.44 -1.16
N TYR A 70 -4.62 -8.40 -0.35
CA TYR A 70 -5.74 -7.89 0.45
C TYR A 70 -6.84 -7.29 -0.42
N SER A 71 -6.48 -6.58 -1.48
CA SER A 71 -7.44 -6.00 -2.43
C SER A 71 -8.22 -7.10 -3.16
N GLU A 72 -7.53 -8.13 -3.67
CA GLU A 72 -8.15 -9.30 -4.31
C GLU A 72 -9.09 -10.04 -3.35
N PHE A 73 -8.63 -10.31 -2.13
CA PHE A 73 -9.43 -10.98 -1.11
C PHE A 73 -10.72 -10.24 -0.80
N LEU A 74 -10.65 -8.92 -0.60
CA LEU A 74 -11.82 -8.08 -0.36
C LEU A 74 -12.75 -8.04 -1.56
N GLY A 75 -12.22 -7.94 -2.79
CA GLY A 75 -13.00 -8.00 -4.03
C GLY A 75 -13.80 -9.30 -4.14
N MET A 76 -13.17 -10.45 -3.90
CA MET A 76 -13.85 -11.74 -3.86
C MET A 76 -14.94 -11.80 -2.78
N LYS A 77 -14.65 -11.28 -1.58
CA LYS A 77 -15.60 -11.27 -0.46
C LYS A 77 -16.82 -10.40 -0.77
N ILE A 78 -16.62 -9.22 -1.34
CA ILE A 78 -17.70 -8.32 -1.80
C ILE A 78 -18.59 -9.06 -2.81
N GLN A 79 -17.99 -9.74 -3.79
CA GLN A 79 -18.74 -10.48 -4.81
C GLN A 79 -19.59 -11.60 -4.20
N HIS A 80 -19.04 -12.37 -3.26
CA HIS A 80 -19.78 -13.43 -2.57
C HIS A 80 -20.95 -12.89 -1.75
N VAL A 81 -20.73 -11.83 -0.96
CA VAL A 81 -21.79 -11.22 -0.14
C VAL A 81 -22.88 -10.63 -1.04
N ARG A 82 -22.50 -9.95 -2.13
CA ARG A 82 -23.47 -9.40 -3.09
C ARG A 82 -24.34 -10.48 -3.71
N ARG A 83 -23.76 -11.61 -4.14
CA ARG A 83 -24.52 -12.75 -4.67
C ARG A 83 -25.46 -13.37 -3.63
N TYR A 84 -24.99 -13.50 -2.40
CA TYR A 84 -25.80 -14.05 -1.30
C TYR A 84 -27.03 -13.18 -1.00
N LEU A 85 -26.89 -11.85 -1.02
CA LEU A 85 -27.96 -10.92 -0.65
C LEU A 85 -28.97 -10.63 -1.75
N HIS A 86 -28.56 -10.69 -3.02
CA HIS A 86 -29.43 -10.28 -4.12
C HIS A 86 -29.86 -11.41 -5.05
N GLY A 87 -29.40 -12.64 -4.79
CA GLY A 87 -29.49 -13.74 -5.74
C GLY A 87 -28.55 -13.49 -6.93
N GLY A 88 -27.83 -14.54 -7.32
CA GLY A 88 -27.10 -14.53 -8.59
C GLY A 88 -28.07 -14.63 -9.76
#